data_AF-A0A7J7LAG2-F1
#
_entry.id   AF-A0A7J7LAG2-F1
#
_cell.length_a   1.000
_cell.length_b   1.000
_cell.length_c   1.000
_cell.angle_alpha   90.00
_cell.angle_beta   90.00
_cell.angle_gamma   90.00
#
_symmetry.space_group_name_H-M   'P 1'
#
loop_
_entity.id
_entity.type
_entity.pdbx_description
1 polymer ?
#
loop_
_entity_poly.entity_id
_entity_poly.type
_entity_poly.pdbx_seq_one_letter_code
_entity_poly.pdbx_strand_id
1 'polypeptide(L)'
;MSTTVWQGPDGRWRVIVGRKRSRRGTTILYRSKDFVHWVKSQHLLHSAENTGMWECTDFFLVSSVDKTNAKYVLKVSLNDTITKYDVYTVGQYYQEKDKYVPNTGSVEGDSGLRYDYGKYYASKSFFNSEKNQRILIGWVNESDTVENNADVEVSFELSMLKKAEVMDPSWVNPQLLCSQKGATVKGGVGPFGLLVLASKDLEEQTAVFFIVFRGNNRYVVLMCSDQSRSSLNHDPDKTTYGAFLDVDPLQENLSLQSLIDHSIVESFGVGRK
;
A
#
# COMPACT_ATOMS: atom_id res chain seq x y z
N MET A 1 13.09 -4.56 -15.19
CA MET A 1 12.33 -3.50 -15.89
C MET A 1 10.93 -4.05 -16.14
N SER A 2 9.93 -3.55 -15.42
CA SER A 2 8.53 -4.00 -15.55
C SER A 2 7.78 -2.95 -16.38
N THR A 3 7.04 -3.39 -17.39
CA THR A 3 6.36 -2.50 -18.34
C THR A 3 4.92 -2.96 -18.54
N THR A 4 3.99 -2.03 -18.66
CA THR A 4 2.59 -2.32 -18.96
C THR A 4 2.25 -1.88 -20.36
N VAL A 5 1.54 -2.73 -21.09
CA VAL A 5 1.27 -2.59 -22.52
C VAL A 5 -0.24 -2.59 -22.76
N TRP A 6 -0.74 -1.68 -23.58
CA TRP A 6 -2.15 -1.62 -23.98
C TRP A 6 -2.29 -1.11 -25.41
N GLN A 7 -3.41 -1.43 -26.06
CA GLN A 7 -3.75 -0.87 -27.36
C GLN A 7 -4.67 0.33 -27.18
N GLY A 8 -4.34 1.44 -27.83
CA GLY A 8 -5.20 2.63 -27.83
C GLY A 8 -6.29 2.55 -28.91
N PRO A 9 -7.22 3.52 -28.92
CA PRO A 9 -8.37 3.53 -29.84
C PRO A 9 -7.96 3.75 -31.30
N ASP A 10 -6.75 4.27 -31.55
CA ASP A 10 -6.15 4.42 -32.88
C ASP A 10 -5.48 3.12 -33.41
N GLY A 11 -5.66 1.99 -32.71
CA GLY A 11 -5.09 0.69 -33.07
C GLY A 11 -3.60 0.53 -32.79
N ARG A 12 -2.93 1.50 -32.15
CA ARG A 12 -1.49 1.41 -31.83
C ARG A 12 -1.27 0.88 -30.41
N TRP A 13 -0.21 0.11 -30.23
CA TRP A 13 0.27 -0.31 -28.92
C TRP A 13 0.96 0.85 -28.20
N ARG A 14 0.79 0.92 -26.89
CA ARG A 14 1.50 1.78 -25.94
C ARG A 14 2.24 0.92 -24.95
N VAL A 15 3.46 1.30 -24.61
CA VAL A 15 4.17 0.75 -23.45
C VAL A 15 4.79 1.88 -22.65
N ILE A 16 4.77 1.73 -21.33
CA ILE A 16 5.39 2.69 -20.43
C ILE A 16 6.66 2.15 -19.78
N VAL A 17 7.59 3.07 -19.55
CA VAL A 17 8.87 2.82 -18.90
C VAL A 17 9.11 3.91 -17.86
N GLY A 18 9.29 3.49 -16.61
CA GLY A 18 9.74 4.36 -15.53
C GLY A 18 11.18 4.83 -15.71
N ARG A 19 11.45 6.09 -15.37
CA ARG A 19 12.76 6.73 -15.46
C ARG A 19 12.88 7.87 -14.45
N LYS A 20 14.10 8.20 -14.06
CA LYS A 20 14.48 9.48 -13.44
C LYS A 20 15.09 10.49 -14.43
N ARG A 21 14.70 11.76 -14.34
CA ARG A 21 15.45 12.90 -14.91
C ARG A 21 15.78 13.88 -13.79
N SER A 22 17.07 13.97 -13.43
CA SER A 22 17.51 14.71 -12.23
C SER A 22 16.83 14.18 -10.96
N ARG A 23 15.99 14.96 -10.26
CA ARG A 23 15.18 14.52 -9.11
C ARG A 23 13.73 14.15 -9.48
N ARG A 24 13.35 14.32 -10.74
CA ARG A 24 11.98 14.09 -11.22
C ARG A 24 11.79 12.65 -11.68
N GLY A 25 10.84 11.94 -11.08
CA GLY A 25 10.34 10.67 -11.58
C GLY A 25 9.43 10.88 -12.78
N THR A 26 9.57 10.01 -13.78
CA THR A 26 8.91 10.16 -15.08
C THR A 26 8.48 8.83 -15.65
N THR A 27 7.33 8.82 -16.32
CA THR A 27 6.86 7.70 -17.14
C THR A 27 7.00 8.05 -18.61
N ILE A 28 7.96 7.43 -19.29
CA ILE A 28 8.14 7.56 -20.74
C ILE A 28 7.16 6.64 -21.43
N LEU A 29 6.46 7.18 -22.44
CA LEU A 29 5.58 6.39 -23.32
C LEU A 29 6.29 6.06 -24.62
N TYR A 30 6.14 4.84 -25.09
CA TYR A 30 6.49 4.40 -26.44
C TYR A 30 5.24 3.90 -27.16
N ARG A 31 5.21 4.05 -28.48
CA ARG A 31 4.13 3.57 -29.34
C ARG A 31 4.65 2.60 -30.39
N SER A 32 3.86 1.59 -30.73
CA SER A 32 4.18 0.64 -31.80
C SER A 32 2.93 0.27 -32.61
N LYS A 33 3.11 -0.07 -33.88
CA LYS A 33 2.04 -0.64 -34.71
C LYS A 33 2.06 -2.17 -34.73
N ASP A 34 3.24 -2.76 -34.56
CA ASP A 34 3.52 -4.18 -34.80
C ASP A 34 4.09 -4.91 -33.58
N PHE A 35 4.17 -4.22 -32.43
CA PHE A 35 4.75 -4.73 -31.18
C PHE A 35 6.27 -4.95 -31.20
N VAL A 36 6.94 -4.69 -32.32
CA VAL A 36 8.38 -4.90 -32.52
C VAL A 36 9.11 -3.55 -32.60
N HIS A 37 8.61 -2.63 -33.41
CA HIS A 37 9.22 -1.32 -33.61
C HIS A 37 8.55 -0.29 -32.73
N TRP A 38 9.31 0.27 -31.78
CA TRP A 38 8.81 1.20 -30.77
C TRP A 38 9.36 2.61 -30.97
N VAL A 39 8.46 3.58 -31.14
CA VAL A 39 8.80 5.00 -31.25
C VAL A 39 8.48 5.70 -29.94
N LYS A 40 9.49 6.34 -29.35
CA LYS A 40 9.32 7.14 -28.13
C LYS A 40 8.40 8.34 -28.38
N SER A 41 7.44 8.56 -27.49
CA SER A 41 6.57 9.74 -27.52
C SER A 41 7.36 11.03 -27.20
N GLN A 42 6.97 12.15 -27.82
CA GLN A 42 7.55 13.47 -27.53
C GLN A 42 7.19 13.97 -26.13
N HIS A 43 6.05 13.52 -25.58
CA HIS A 43 5.58 13.88 -24.26
C HIS A 43 5.58 12.67 -23.33
N LEU A 44 5.78 12.93 -22.04
CA LEU A 44 5.68 11.92 -20.97
C LEU A 44 4.21 11.63 -20.67
N LEU A 45 3.91 10.38 -20.31
CA LEU A 45 2.57 10.03 -19.81
C LEU A 45 2.29 10.81 -18.51
N HIS A 46 3.25 10.77 -17.58
CA HIS A 46 3.19 11.47 -16.30
C HIS A 46 4.60 11.72 -15.72
N SER A 47 4.68 12.63 -14.76
CA SER A 47 5.89 12.92 -13.99
C SER A 47 5.56 13.62 -12.68
N ALA A 48 6.37 13.37 -11.64
CA ALA A 48 6.29 14.10 -10.37
C ALA A 48 7.68 14.54 -9.89
N GLU A 49 7.75 15.74 -9.31
CA GLU A 49 8.99 16.30 -8.78
C GLU A 49 9.44 15.61 -7.49
N ASN A 50 10.75 15.56 -7.26
CA ASN A 50 11.36 15.09 -6.01
C ASN A 50 11.00 13.65 -5.59
N THR A 51 10.55 12.82 -6.54
CA THR A 51 10.20 11.41 -6.30
C THR A 51 11.34 10.45 -6.66
N GLY A 52 12.38 10.93 -7.33
CA GLY A 52 13.54 10.10 -7.68
C GLY A 52 13.26 9.13 -8.83
N MET A 53 13.73 7.89 -8.69
CA MET A 53 13.62 6.88 -9.74
C MET A 53 12.26 6.18 -9.64
N TRP A 54 11.56 6.10 -10.77
CA TRP A 54 10.34 5.30 -10.88
C TRP A 54 10.69 3.93 -11.43
N GLU A 55 10.61 2.92 -10.58
CA GLU A 55 10.79 1.52 -10.95
C GLU A 55 9.44 0.82 -11.12
N CYS A 56 9.47 -0.35 -11.78
CA CYS A 56 8.34 -1.28 -11.92
C CYS A 56 6.96 -0.63 -12.15
N THR A 57 6.91 0.36 -13.04
CA THR A 57 5.69 1.12 -13.33
C THR A 57 4.57 0.21 -13.83
N ASP A 58 3.36 0.44 -13.34
CA ASP A 58 2.15 -0.23 -13.81
C ASP A 58 1.06 0.80 -14.12
N PHE A 59 0.24 0.53 -15.13
CA PHE A 59 -0.79 1.45 -15.59
C PHE A 59 -1.99 0.70 -16.13
N PHE A 60 -3.14 0.88 -15.48
CA PHE A 60 -4.32 0.09 -15.83
C PHE A 60 -5.64 0.81 -15.52
N LEU A 61 -6.67 0.38 -16.23
CA LEU A 61 -8.04 0.81 -16.02
C LEU A 61 -8.64 0.13 -14.77
N VAL A 62 -9.36 0.92 -13.98
CA VAL A 62 -10.31 0.47 -12.97
C VAL A 62 -11.69 1.04 -13.33
N SER A 63 -12.69 0.17 -13.48
CA SER A 63 -14.05 0.63 -13.76
C SER A 63 -14.64 1.22 -12.49
N SER A 64 -15.23 2.41 -12.56
CA SER A 64 -16.13 2.88 -11.50
C SER A 64 -17.34 1.96 -11.40
N VAL A 65 -17.89 1.80 -10.19
CA VAL A 65 -19.16 1.09 -9.92
C VAL A 65 -20.28 1.58 -10.85
N ASP A 66 -20.25 2.86 -11.21
CA ASP A 66 -21.25 3.49 -12.07
C ASP A 66 -21.03 3.28 -13.57
N LYS A 67 -19.99 2.53 -14.00
CA LYS A 67 -19.60 2.20 -15.41
C LYS A 67 -19.45 3.37 -16.39
N THR A 68 -19.79 4.60 -16.00
CA THR A 68 -19.81 5.81 -16.83
C THR A 68 -18.50 6.60 -16.75
N ASN A 69 -17.69 6.38 -15.71
CA ASN A 69 -16.43 7.09 -15.49
C ASN A 69 -15.26 6.11 -15.35
N ALA A 70 -14.56 5.87 -16.45
CA ALA A 70 -13.30 5.14 -16.46
C ALA A 70 -12.23 5.88 -15.63
N LYS A 71 -11.65 5.20 -14.65
CA LYS A 71 -10.53 5.71 -13.84
C LYS A 71 -9.30 4.87 -14.12
N TYR A 72 -8.13 5.49 -14.05
CA TYR A 72 -6.87 4.82 -14.31
C TYR A 72 -5.99 4.89 -13.07
N VAL A 73 -5.33 3.78 -12.78
CA VAL A 73 -4.32 3.68 -11.75
C VAL A 73 -2.96 3.79 -12.42
N LEU A 74 -2.13 4.70 -11.93
CA LEU A 74 -0.70 4.70 -12.20
C LEU A 74 0.00 4.30 -10.91
N LYS A 75 0.76 3.21 -10.97
CA LYS A 75 1.58 2.74 -9.86
C LYS A 75 3.06 2.83 -10.21
N VAL A 76 3.86 3.21 -9.23
CA VAL A 76 5.33 3.26 -9.33
C VAL A 76 5.94 2.66 -8.08
N SER A 77 7.10 2.02 -8.24
CA SER A 77 7.95 1.59 -7.13
C SER A 77 8.99 2.68 -6.88
N LEU A 78 9.05 3.20 -5.65
CA LEU A 78 9.99 4.22 -5.24
C LEU A 78 11.10 3.60 -4.40
N ASN A 79 12.34 3.96 -4.71
CA ASN A 79 13.51 3.59 -3.94
C ASN A 79 14.20 4.90 -3.57
N ASP A 80 13.81 5.45 -2.42
CA ASP A 80 14.69 6.39 -1.75
C ASP A 80 15.72 5.59 -0.95
N THR A 81 16.88 6.17 -0.70
CA THR A 81 18.05 5.48 -0.13
C THR A 81 17.81 4.76 1.20
N ILE A 82 16.65 4.95 1.84
CA ILE A 82 16.29 4.41 3.17
C ILE A 82 15.07 3.48 3.07
N THR A 83 14.14 3.71 2.14
CA THR A 83 12.87 2.99 2.06
C THR A 83 12.49 2.60 0.63
N LYS A 84 11.99 1.36 0.51
CA LYS A 84 11.46 0.78 -0.72
C LYS A 84 9.98 0.53 -0.53
N TYR A 85 9.16 1.18 -1.34
CA TYR A 85 7.71 1.03 -1.24
C TYR A 85 7.03 1.31 -2.58
N ASP A 86 5.82 0.78 -2.71
CA ASP A 86 4.98 0.95 -3.88
C ASP A 86 3.90 1.99 -3.62
N VAL A 87 3.81 3.01 -4.49
CA VAL A 87 2.77 4.04 -4.43
C VAL A 87 1.92 4.03 -5.68
N TYR A 88 0.64 4.33 -5.54
CA TYR A 88 -0.26 4.49 -6.67
C TYR A 88 -1.13 5.73 -6.55
N THR A 89 -1.54 6.25 -7.69
CA THR A 89 -2.51 7.33 -7.81
C THR A 89 -3.67 6.90 -8.69
N VAL A 90 -4.85 7.45 -8.43
CA VAL A 90 -6.05 7.25 -9.26
C VAL A 90 -6.32 8.54 -10.02
N GLY A 91 -6.62 8.45 -11.31
CA GLY A 91 -6.76 9.62 -12.17
C GLY A 91 -7.51 9.37 -13.46
N GLN A 92 -7.46 10.36 -14.35
CA GLN A 92 -7.99 10.28 -15.71
C GLN A 92 -6.86 10.08 -16.71
N TYR A 93 -7.13 9.30 -17.75
CA TYR A 93 -6.24 9.10 -18.89
C TYR A 93 -6.89 9.65 -20.15
N TYR A 94 -6.31 10.73 -20.68
CA TYR A 94 -6.74 11.33 -21.94
C TYR A 94 -6.04 10.60 -23.09
N GLN A 95 -6.69 9.56 -23.61
CA GLN A 95 -6.12 8.65 -24.62
C GLN A 95 -5.61 9.38 -25.88
N GLU A 96 -6.34 10.40 -26.35
CA GLU A 96 -5.95 11.19 -27.53
C GLU A 96 -4.65 11.97 -27.31
N LYS A 97 -4.42 12.45 -26.08
CA LYS A 97 -3.23 13.22 -25.71
C LYS A 97 -2.12 12.35 -25.14
N ASP A 98 -2.40 11.06 -24.92
CA ASP A 98 -1.53 10.14 -24.20
C ASP A 98 -1.03 10.73 -22.87
N LYS A 99 -1.96 11.32 -22.11
CA LYS A 99 -1.67 12.05 -20.88
C LYS A 99 -2.47 11.50 -19.71
N TYR A 100 -1.78 11.12 -18.65
CA TYR A 100 -2.39 10.80 -17.36
C TYR A 100 -2.41 12.03 -16.46
N VAL A 101 -3.53 12.25 -15.77
CA VAL A 101 -3.70 13.31 -14.78
C VAL A 101 -4.29 12.68 -13.52
N PRO A 102 -3.53 12.62 -12.42
CA PRO A 102 -4.03 12.09 -11.15
C PRO A 102 -5.14 12.99 -10.60
N ASN A 103 -6.04 12.42 -9.79
CA ASN A 103 -7.06 13.18 -9.09
C ASN A 103 -6.40 14.22 -8.16
N THR A 104 -7.06 15.36 -7.96
CA THR A 104 -6.60 16.42 -7.06
C THR A 104 -6.27 15.88 -5.67
N GLY A 105 -5.09 16.22 -5.14
CA GLY A 105 -4.61 15.76 -3.84
C GLY A 105 -3.86 14.43 -3.84
N SER A 106 -3.74 13.74 -4.98
CA SER A 106 -2.91 12.53 -5.08
C SER A 106 -1.43 12.89 -4.98
N VAL A 107 -0.64 12.00 -4.35
CA VAL A 107 0.80 12.20 -4.12
C VAL A 107 1.55 10.92 -4.49
N GLU A 108 2.58 11.03 -5.33
CA GLU A 108 3.52 9.95 -5.63
C GLU A 108 4.74 10.00 -4.69
N GLY A 109 4.57 9.72 -3.40
CA GLY A 109 5.65 9.80 -2.41
C GLY A 109 5.23 9.28 -1.03
N ASP A 110 5.91 9.72 0.03
CA ASP A 110 5.73 9.18 1.38
C ASP A 110 4.29 9.22 1.88
N SER A 111 3.57 10.33 1.60
CA SER A 111 2.15 10.53 1.94
C SER A 111 1.18 9.98 0.88
N GLY A 112 1.68 9.27 -0.12
CA GLY A 112 0.89 8.65 -1.17
C GLY A 112 0.19 7.38 -0.71
N LEU A 113 -0.82 6.95 -1.49
CA LEU A 113 -1.49 5.68 -1.25
C LEU A 113 -0.56 4.53 -1.65
N ARG A 114 -0.49 3.51 -0.81
CA ARG A 114 0.29 2.29 -1.02
C ARG A 114 -0.63 1.09 -1.11
N TYR A 115 -0.21 0.06 -1.86
CA TYR A 115 -0.91 -1.23 -1.82
C TYR A 115 -0.73 -1.92 -0.47
N ASP A 116 0.46 -1.77 0.10
CA ASP A 116 0.87 -2.38 1.36
C ASP A 116 1.81 -1.41 2.07
N TYR A 117 1.69 -1.32 3.40
CA TYR A 117 2.43 -0.39 4.25
C TYR A 117 3.59 -1.05 5.01
N GLY A 118 3.81 -2.36 4.79
CA GLY A 118 4.92 -3.17 5.27
C GLY A 118 6.00 -3.40 4.22
N LYS A 119 6.61 -4.60 4.23
CA LYS A 119 7.67 -5.00 3.28
C LYS A 119 7.06 -5.49 1.98
N TYR A 120 6.82 -4.56 1.06
CA TYR A 120 6.20 -4.87 -0.23
C TYR A 120 6.77 -3.98 -1.34
N TYR A 121 7.29 -4.60 -2.39
CA TYR A 121 7.96 -3.88 -3.46
C TYR A 121 7.76 -4.49 -4.84
N ALA A 122 8.08 -3.71 -5.87
CA ALA A 122 8.15 -4.14 -7.26
C ALA A 122 6.86 -4.79 -7.79
N SER A 123 5.70 -4.46 -7.20
CA SER A 123 4.44 -5.08 -7.60
C SER A 123 4.03 -4.79 -9.03
N LYS A 124 3.29 -5.74 -9.58
CA LYS A 124 2.71 -5.71 -10.92
C LYS A 124 1.35 -6.39 -10.89
N SER A 125 0.42 -5.81 -11.63
CA SER A 125 -0.87 -6.41 -11.88
C SER A 125 -0.99 -7.00 -13.29
N PHE A 126 -1.90 -7.95 -13.45
CA PHE A 126 -2.38 -8.41 -14.75
C PHE A 126 -3.89 -8.66 -14.67
N PHE A 127 -4.54 -8.67 -15.84
CA PHE A 127 -5.98 -8.92 -15.92
C PHE A 127 -6.23 -10.39 -16.23
N ASN A 128 -6.97 -11.07 -15.37
CA ASN A 128 -7.50 -12.40 -15.60
C ASN A 128 -8.90 -12.25 -16.23
N SER A 129 -8.98 -12.49 -17.54
CA SER A 129 -10.24 -12.38 -18.31
C SER A 129 -11.25 -13.48 -18.00
N GLU A 130 -10.79 -14.67 -17.57
CA GLU A 130 -11.69 -15.79 -17.25
C GLU A 130 -12.54 -15.48 -16.01
N LYS A 131 -11.94 -14.81 -15.02
CA LYS A 131 -12.60 -14.43 -13.77
C LYS A 131 -12.99 -12.95 -13.69
N ASN A 132 -12.79 -12.20 -14.77
CA ASN A 132 -13.03 -10.76 -14.85
C ASN A 132 -12.44 -9.99 -13.65
N GLN A 133 -11.20 -10.31 -13.29
CA GLN A 133 -10.53 -9.74 -12.11
C GLN A 133 -9.11 -9.29 -12.44
N ARG A 134 -8.62 -8.30 -11.70
CA ARG A 134 -7.22 -7.91 -11.74
C ARG A 134 -6.49 -8.57 -10.57
N ILE A 135 -5.42 -9.28 -10.88
CA ILE A 135 -4.55 -9.92 -9.88
C ILE A 135 -3.32 -9.02 -9.71
N LEU A 136 -2.97 -8.73 -8.46
CA LEU A 136 -1.77 -7.99 -8.10
C LEU A 136 -0.77 -8.99 -7.49
N ILE A 137 0.48 -8.91 -7.94
CA ILE A 137 1.61 -9.68 -7.38
C ILE A 137 2.63 -8.67 -6.89
N GLY A 138 3.20 -8.87 -5.70
CA GLY A 138 4.29 -8.08 -5.17
C GLY A 138 5.43 -8.96 -4.68
N TRP A 139 6.61 -8.37 -4.59
CA TRP A 139 7.76 -9.01 -4.00
C TRP A 139 7.91 -8.58 -2.54
N VAL A 140 7.97 -9.57 -1.66
CA VAL A 140 8.35 -9.42 -0.25
C VAL A 140 9.77 -9.94 -0.12
N ASN A 141 10.71 -9.10 0.30
CA ASN A 141 12.08 -9.53 0.51
C ASN A 141 12.24 -10.22 1.88
N GLU A 142 13.08 -11.25 1.93
CA GLU A 142 13.29 -12.07 3.13
C GLU A 142 13.67 -11.22 4.35
N SER A 143 13.19 -11.68 5.50
CA SER A 143 13.51 -11.09 6.81
C SER A 143 14.05 -12.10 7.82
N ASP A 144 13.91 -13.42 7.59
CA ASP A 144 14.62 -14.53 8.27
C ASP A 144 14.07 -15.91 7.84
N THR A 145 14.57 -17.01 8.44
CA THR A 145 14.32 -18.42 8.05
C THR A 145 13.82 -19.32 9.21
N VAL A 146 12.52 -19.48 9.42
CA VAL A 146 11.95 -20.62 10.19
C VAL A 146 10.49 -20.89 9.83
N GLU A 147 10.05 -22.15 9.95
CA GLU A 147 8.82 -22.67 9.37
C GLU A 147 7.58 -22.74 10.32
N ASN A 148 6.43 -22.09 10.00
CA ASN A 148 5.04 -22.41 10.48
C ASN A 148 3.93 -21.61 9.75
N ASN A 149 2.79 -22.23 9.40
CA ASN A 149 1.70 -21.56 8.64
C ASN A 149 0.36 -21.53 9.39
N ALA A 150 -0.37 -20.41 9.33
CA ALA A 150 -1.70 -20.22 9.88
C ALA A 150 -2.48 -19.09 9.17
N ASP A 151 -3.80 -19.19 9.10
CA ASP A 151 -4.70 -18.08 8.70
C ASP A 151 -5.64 -17.79 9.87
N VAL A 152 -5.65 -16.54 10.33
CA VAL A 152 -6.44 -16.11 11.49
C VAL A 152 -7.27 -14.90 11.12
N GLU A 153 -8.59 -14.98 11.34
CA GLU A 153 -9.51 -13.87 11.19
C GLU A 153 -10.23 -13.57 12.51
N VAL A 154 -10.19 -12.31 12.94
CA VAL A 154 -10.85 -11.84 14.18
C VAL A 154 -11.61 -10.55 13.90
N SER A 155 -12.81 -10.43 14.46
CA SER A 155 -13.61 -9.21 14.43
C SER A 155 -13.79 -8.63 15.82
N PHE A 156 -13.62 -7.32 15.97
CA PHE A 156 -13.68 -6.58 17.22
C PHE A 156 -14.90 -5.65 17.22
N GLU A 157 -15.79 -5.84 18.18
CA GLU A 157 -16.89 -4.92 18.48
C GLU A 157 -16.45 -3.93 19.56
N LEU A 158 -16.53 -2.63 19.26
CA LEU A 158 -15.97 -1.57 20.13
C LEU A 158 -17.06 -0.83 20.91
N SER A 159 -17.19 -1.16 22.20
CA SER A 159 -18.19 -0.53 23.09
C SER A 159 -17.69 0.72 23.83
N MET A 160 -16.37 0.96 23.87
CA MET A 160 -15.74 2.01 24.70
C MET A 160 -15.07 3.15 23.92
N LEU A 161 -15.54 3.46 22.71
CA LEU A 161 -14.97 4.50 21.85
C LEU A 161 -14.87 5.88 22.51
N LYS A 162 -15.73 6.20 23.49
CA LYS A 162 -15.67 7.45 24.27
C LYS A 162 -14.36 7.64 25.05
N LYS A 163 -13.61 6.56 25.29
CA LYS A 163 -12.29 6.60 25.97
C LYS A 163 -11.14 6.89 25.01
N ALA A 164 -11.38 6.98 23.70
CA ALA A 164 -10.33 7.21 22.72
C ALA A 164 -9.60 8.54 22.97
N GLU A 165 -8.28 8.51 22.86
CA GLU A 165 -7.42 9.70 22.99
C GLU A 165 -7.67 10.67 21.84
N VAL A 166 -7.51 11.97 22.10
CA VAL A 166 -7.57 12.97 21.03
C VAL A 166 -6.36 12.81 20.12
N MET A 167 -6.59 12.75 18.80
CA MET A 167 -5.53 12.68 17.82
C MET A 167 -4.77 14.02 17.76
N ASP A 168 -3.44 13.98 17.91
CA ASP A 168 -2.61 15.15 17.66
C ASP A 168 -2.55 15.44 16.15
N PRO A 169 -2.86 16.68 15.69
CA PRO A 169 -2.80 17.03 14.28
C PRO A 169 -1.42 16.85 13.62
N SER A 170 -0.35 16.78 14.41
CA SER A 170 1.01 16.51 13.92
C SER A 170 1.24 15.04 13.54
N TRP A 171 0.37 14.12 13.95
CA TRP A 171 0.48 12.69 13.67
C TRP A 171 0.02 12.33 12.26
N VAL A 172 0.82 12.72 11.27
CA VAL A 172 0.55 12.48 9.85
C VAL A 172 1.22 11.22 9.31
N ASN A 173 2.25 10.70 10.00
CA ASN A 173 2.97 9.49 9.60
C ASN A 173 2.56 8.30 10.49
N PRO A 174 1.76 7.34 9.97
CA PRO A 174 1.26 6.23 10.75
C PRO A 174 2.37 5.26 11.20
N GLN A 175 3.42 5.08 10.39
CA GLN A 175 4.55 4.21 10.73
C GLN A 175 5.33 4.75 11.94
N LEU A 176 5.63 6.06 11.94
CA LEU A 176 6.29 6.71 13.06
C LEU A 176 5.40 6.66 14.32
N LEU A 177 4.09 6.87 14.15
CA LEU A 177 3.15 6.79 15.25
C LEU A 177 3.10 5.39 15.88
N CYS A 178 3.04 4.32 15.08
CA CYS A 178 3.10 2.94 15.58
C CYS A 178 4.42 2.65 16.31
N SER A 179 5.54 3.21 15.83
CA SER A 179 6.84 3.07 16.49
C SER A 179 6.88 3.75 17.87
N GLN A 180 6.11 4.83 18.07
CA GLN A 180 6.00 5.56 19.34
C GLN A 180 4.92 4.97 20.27
N LYS A 181 3.84 4.44 19.69
CA LYS A 181 2.68 3.85 20.37
C LYS A 181 2.64 2.33 20.13
N GLY A 182 3.76 1.66 20.41
CA GLY A 182 3.92 0.21 20.22
C GLY A 182 3.00 -0.62 21.12
N ALA A 183 3.05 -1.96 20.97
CA ALA A 183 2.09 -2.88 21.58
C ALA A 183 2.01 -2.84 23.13
N THR A 184 3.04 -2.32 23.80
CA THR A 184 3.09 -2.20 25.27
C THR A 184 2.64 -0.84 25.79
N VAL A 185 2.43 0.15 24.92
CA VAL A 185 2.04 1.51 25.29
C VAL A 185 0.53 1.56 25.43
N LYS A 186 0.05 1.68 26.67
CA LYS A 186 -1.39 1.76 26.94
C LYS A 186 -1.96 3.06 26.37
N GLY A 187 -3.09 2.93 25.66
CA GLY A 187 -3.88 4.05 25.18
C GLY A 187 -5.32 4.00 25.70
N GLY A 188 -6.11 5.01 25.30
CA GLY A 188 -7.54 5.08 25.61
C GLY A 188 -8.37 3.93 25.02
N VAL A 189 -8.18 3.64 23.74
CA VAL A 189 -8.80 2.52 23.01
C VAL A 189 -7.74 1.85 22.15
N GLY A 190 -7.19 0.76 22.66
CA GLY A 190 -6.04 0.06 22.09
C GLY A 190 -4.74 0.28 22.87
N PRO A 191 -3.69 -0.48 22.56
CA PRO A 191 -3.63 -1.47 21.48
C PRO A 191 -4.51 -2.72 21.75
N PHE A 192 -5.26 -3.18 20.74
CA PHE A 192 -5.99 -4.46 20.75
C PHE A 192 -5.84 -5.15 19.39
N GLY A 193 -5.65 -6.47 19.39
CA GLY A 193 -5.33 -7.21 18.16
C GLY A 193 -4.82 -8.61 18.43
N LEU A 194 -3.88 -9.06 17.60
CA LEU A 194 -3.28 -10.38 17.63
C LEU A 194 -1.79 -10.30 17.98
N LEU A 195 -1.34 -11.26 18.77
CA LEU A 195 0.07 -11.62 18.84
C LEU A 195 0.25 -12.86 17.98
N VAL A 196 1.09 -12.75 16.96
CA VAL A 196 1.38 -13.82 16.00
C VAL A 196 2.86 -14.18 16.06
N LEU A 197 3.18 -15.42 15.65
CA LEU A 197 4.54 -15.96 15.76
C LEU A 197 5.14 -15.77 17.16
N ALA A 198 4.31 -15.98 18.20
CA ALA A 198 4.69 -15.71 19.57
C ALA A 198 5.27 -16.95 20.26
N SER A 199 6.36 -16.78 21.00
CA SER A 199 6.91 -17.82 21.87
C SER A 199 5.98 -18.07 23.06
N LYS A 200 6.12 -19.25 23.69
CA LYS A 200 5.24 -19.66 24.81
C LYS A 200 5.30 -18.71 26.00
N ASP A 201 6.46 -18.09 26.22
CA ASP A 201 6.75 -17.10 27.27
C ASP A 201 6.52 -15.65 26.81
N LEU A 202 6.12 -15.45 25.54
CA LEU A 202 5.91 -14.15 24.92
C LEU A 202 7.18 -13.28 24.90
N GLU A 203 8.37 -13.88 24.94
CA GLU A 203 9.64 -13.20 24.74
C GLU A 203 9.80 -12.71 23.29
N GLU A 204 9.49 -13.59 22.32
CA GLU A 204 9.37 -13.29 20.90
C GLU A 204 7.90 -13.18 20.50
N GLN A 205 7.53 -12.13 19.78
CA GLN A 205 6.18 -11.91 19.27
C GLN A 205 6.16 -10.82 18.19
N THR A 206 5.30 -11.00 17.19
CA THR A 206 4.88 -9.93 16.29
C THR A 206 3.48 -9.50 16.67
N ALA A 207 3.28 -8.21 16.97
CA ALA A 207 2.00 -7.69 17.39
C ALA A 207 1.31 -6.95 16.24
N VAL A 208 0.14 -7.43 15.83
CA VAL A 208 -0.70 -6.78 14.81
C VAL A 208 -1.95 -6.27 15.49
N PHE A 209 -2.12 -4.95 15.57
CA PHE A 209 -3.15 -4.36 16.42
C PHE A 209 -3.71 -3.05 15.88
N PHE A 210 -4.84 -2.65 16.46
CA PHE A 210 -5.48 -1.37 16.23
C PHE A 210 -5.33 -0.43 17.43
N ILE A 211 -5.26 0.88 17.13
CA ILE A 211 -5.47 1.98 18.08
C ILE A 211 -6.53 2.90 17.50
N VAL A 212 -7.48 3.33 18.34
CA VAL A 212 -8.53 4.27 17.92
C VAL A 212 -8.33 5.62 18.61
N PHE A 213 -8.29 6.66 17.79
CA PHE A 213 -8.22 8.05 18.22
C PHE A 213 -9.52 8.78 17.91
N ARG A 214 -9.81 9.81 18.70
CA ARG A 214 -10.87 10.78 18.45
C ARG A 214 -10.28 11.96 17.67
N GLY A 215 -10.68 12.10 16.40
CA GLY A 215 -10.47 13.31 15.62
C GLY A 215 -11.57 14.35 15.88
N ASN A 216 -11.61 15.41 15.06
CA ASN A 216 -12.58 16.50 15.25
C ASN A 216 -14.03 16.01 15.25
N ASN A 217 -14.46 15.34 14.17
CA ASN A 217 -15.84 14.88 13.99
C ASN A 217 -15.93 13.40 13.56
N ARG A 218 -14.83 12.66 13.64
CA ARG A 218 -14.77 11.22 13.31
C ARG A 218 -13.74 10.53 14.18
N TYR A 219 -13.87 9.22 14.30
CA TYR A 219 -12.79 8.39 14.82
C TYR A 219 -11.74 8.16 13.72
N VAL A 220 -10.50 7.99 14.14
CA VAL A 220 -9.37 7.63 13.28
C VAL A 220 -8.83 6.32 13.80
N VAL A 221 -8.76 5.33 12.91
CA VAL A 221 -8.27 3.99 13.25
C VAL A 221 -6.86 3.85 12.68
N LEU A 222 -5.90 3.56 13.56
CA LEU A 222 -4.53 3.21 13.20
C LEU A 222 -4.37 1.71 13.31
N MET A 223 -3.84 1.08 12.27
CA MET A 223 -3.39 -0.30 12.27
C MET A 223 -1.86 -0.33 12.33
N CYS A 224 -1.32 -1.14 13.23
CA CYS A 224 0.12 -1.30 13.42
C CYS A 224 0.53 -2.77 13.23
N SER A 225 1.70 -2.97 12.63
CA SER A 225 2.45 -4.23 12.67
C SER A 225 3.77 -3.96 13.39
N ASP A 226 3.82 -4.33 14.67
CA ASP A 226 4.94 -4.11 15.56
C ASP A 226 5.76 -5.40 15.72
N GLN A 227 6.87 -5.42 14.99
CA GLN A 227 7.85 -6.51 14.99
C GLN A 227 9.09 -6.17 15.82
N SER A 228 9.03 -5.15 16.69
CA SER A 228 10.16 -4.76 17.56
C SER A 228 10.65 -5.89 18.47
N ARG A 229 9.79 -6.85 18.78
CA ARG A 229 10.05 -8.05 19.59
C ARG A 229 9.88 -9.34 18.79
N SER A 230 9.91 -9.31 17.45
CA SER A 230 9.64 -10.49 16.62
C SER A 230 10.70 -11.59 16.74
N SER A 231 11.94 -11.23 17.12
CA SER A 231 13.00 -12.19 17.40
C SER A 231 13.92 -11.71 18.53
N LEU A 232 14.54 -12.63 19.24
CA LEU A 232 15.66 -12.38 20.16
C LEU A 232 16.96 -12.09 19.38
N ASN A 233 17.09 -12.55 18.13
CA ASN A 233 18.22 -12.21 17.29
C ASN A 233 18.21 -10.69 17.00
N HIS A 234 19.36 -10.03 17.10
CA HIS A 234 19.49 -8.59 16.86
C HIS A 234 19.77 -8.23 15.39
N ASP A 235 20.17 -9.21 14.58
CA ASP A 235 20.53 -9.00 13.17
C ASP A 235 19.33 -8.64 12.25
N PRO A 236 18.12 -9.21 12.43
CA PRO A 236 17.00 -8.95 11.52
C PRO A 236 16.46 -7.52 11.62
N ASP A 237 15.87 -7.05 10.52
CA ASP A 237 15.16 -5.77 10.50
C ASP A 237 13.83 -5.86 11.26
N LYS A 238 13.73 -5.10 12.35
CA LYS A 238 12.56 -5.06 13.24
C LYS A 238 11.74 -3.78 13.09
N THR A 239 11.80 -3.13 11.93
CA THR A 239 11.04 -1.92 11.63
C THR A 239 9.55 -2.13 11.85
N THR A 240 8.93 -1.30 12.69
CA THR A 240 7.48 -1.25 12.88
C THR A 240 6.83 -0.59 11.65
N TYR A 241 5.67 -1.11 11.24
CA TYR A 241 4.86 -0.59 10.14
C TYR A 241 3.50 -0.10 10.63
N GLY A 242 2.88 0.82 9.90
CA GLY A 242 1.59 1.39 10.28
C GLY A 242 0.82 2.00 9.12
N ALA A 243 -0.52 1.91 9.19
CA ALA A 243 -1.45 2.49 8.23
C ALA A 243 -2.69 3.07 8.93
N PHE A 244 -3.20 4.19 8.43
CA PHE A 244 -4.53 4.67 8.82
C PHE A 244 -5.61 3.96 8.00
N LEU A 245 -6.69 3.54 8.66
CA LEU A 245 -7.82 2.88 8.01
C LEU A 245 -8.99 3.86 7.86
N ASP A 246 -9.57 3.91 6.65
CA ASP A 246 -10.78 4.67 6.38
C ASP A 246 -12.02 3.85 6.75
N VAL A 247 -12.22 3.65 8.05
CA VAL A 247 -13.36 2.93 8.64
C VAL A 247 -13.99 3.79 9.72
N ASP A 248 -15.32 3.74 9.83
CA ASP A 248 -16.05 4.35 10.95
C ASP A 248 -16.40 3.26 11.98
N PRO A 249 -15.68 3.17 13.12
CA PRO A 249 -15.92 2.16 14.14
C PRO A 249 -17.27 2.33 14.87
N LEU A 250 -18.04 3.39 14.58
CA LEU A 250 -19.42 3.51 15.05
C LEU A 250 -20.43 2.77 14.17
N GLN A 251 -20.08 2.49 12.92
CA GLN A 251 -21.00 1.91 11.93
C GLN A 251 -20.69 0.47 11.60
N GLU A 252 -19.42 0.05 11.77
CA GLU A 252 -18.91 -1.24 11.32
C GLU A 252 -17.93 -1.81 12.35
N ASN A 253 -17.88 -3.14 12.44
CA ASN A 253 -16.90 -3.81 13.28
C ASN A 253 -15.51 -3.75 12.61
N LEU A 254 -14.46 -3.67 13.44
CA LEU A 254 -13.09 -3.75 12.93
C LEU A 254 -12.71 -5.23 12.77
N SER A 255 -12.41 -5.65 11.55
CA SER A 255 -11.90 -6.99 11.29
C SER A 255 -10.41 -6.96 10.96
N LEU A 256 -9.68 -7.93 11.51
CA LEU A 256 -8.29 -8.20 11.22
C LEU A 256 -8.18 -9.63 10.68
N GLN A 257 -7.69 -9.77 9.47
CA GLN A 257 -7.20 -11.04 8.94
C GLN A 257 -5.67 -11.02 8.94
N SER A 258 -5.03 -12.11 9.32
CA SER A 258 -3.58 -12.28 9.22
C SER A 258 -3.24 -13.65 8.65
N LEU A 259 -2.60 -13.64 7.48
CA LEU A 259 -1.98 -14.81 6.87
C LEU A 259 -0.56 -14.90 7.40
N ILE A 260 -0.25 -16.00 8.07
CA ILE A 260 1.04 -16.28 8.67
C ILE A 260 1.63 -17.42 7.86
N ASP A 261 2.77 -17.16 7.23
CA ASP A 261 3.49 -18.13 6.41
C ASP A 261 4.97 -18.07 6.77
N HIS A 262 5.35 -18.91 7.72
CA HIS A 262 6.70 -19.06 8.23
C HIS A 262 7.26 -17.74 8.78
N SER A 263 7.99 -16.98 7.96
CA SER A 263 8.59 -15.69 8.29
C SER A 263 7.78 -14.47 7.80
N ILE A 264 6.60 -14.71 7.20
CA ILE A 264 5.75 -13.68 6.62
C ILE A 264 4.46 -13.57 7.42
N VAL A 265 4.04 -12.33 7.69
CA VAL A 265 2.71 -12.02 8.21
C VAL A 265 2.07 -10.98 7.27
N GLU A 266 1.06 -11.38 6.51
CA GLU A 266 0.25 -10.47 5.70
C GLU A 266 -1.02 -10.12 6.48
N SER A 267 -1.20 -8.85 6.82
CA SER A 267 -2.29 -8.40 7.67
C SER A 267 -3.24 -7.45 6.94
N PHE A 268 -4.54 -7.77 6.99
CA PHE A 268 -5.61 -7.01 6.33
C PHE A 268 -6.57 -6.45 7.39
N GLY A 269 -6.60 -5.12 7.52
CA GLY A 269 -7.56 -4.42 8.36
C GLY A 269 -8.71 -3.85 7.51
N VAL A 270 -9.94 -4.26 7.81
CA VAL A 270 -11.13 -3.81 7.08
C VAL A 270 -12.30 -3.52 8.02
N GLY A 271 -13.17 -2.59 7.64
CA GLY A 271 -14.51 -2.48 8.21
C GLY A 271 -15.39 -3.56 7.58
N ARG A 272 -16.06 -4.37 8.41
CA ARG A 272 -17.11 -5.29 7.95
C ARG A 272 -18.44 -4.90 8.59
N LYS A 273 -19.46 -4.79 7.74
CA LYS A 273 -20.87 -4.68 8.15
C LYS A 273 -21.39 -5.99 8.69
#